data_AF-A0A1X7SE74-F1
#
_entry.id   AF-A0A1X7SE74-F1
#
_cell.length_a   1.000
_cell.length_b   1.000
_cell.length_c   1.000
_cell.angle_alpha   90.00
_cell.angle_beta   90.00
_cell.angle_gamma   90.00
#
_symmetry.space_group_name_H-M   'P 1'
#
loop_
_entity.id
_entity.type
_entity.pdbx_description
1 polymer ?
#
loop_
_entity_poly.entity_id
_entity_poly.type
_entity_poly.pdbx_seq_one_letter_code
_entity_poly.pdbx_strand_id
1 'polypeptide(L)'
;MTDPHIPGPVPQPPPVPEEDIKSTEALVKWNPPPNANGVILEYKVIAFPLRPNNSSLNIDSSRRRRQAPLESQVQRCLNFLIQTDNGTERAENGTVLVTVPGTTLQAELTNLLPFSFYEFYVEASTQVGTSIPSSSQTFATLNDAPSNVENLVGSTLDSGTIILSWFSPPCPNDLILGYDIYYIVDEDGSQKRKEIDSSQYSNETLLATSGQLVYSITGLT
;
A
#
# COMPACT_ATOMS: atom_id res chain seq x y z
N MET A 1 -12.01 37.68 -29.89
CA MET A 1 -11.99 36.21 -29.79
C MET A 1 -10.69 35.85 -29.09
N THR A 2 -10.75 35.56 -27.79
CA THR A 2 -9.61 35.03 -27.03
C THR A 2 -9.50 33.54 -27.34
N ASP A 3 -8.36 33.14 -27.88
CA ASP A 3 -7.99 31.77 -28.21
C ASP A 3 -8.24 30.82 -27.01
N PRO A 4 -8.98 29.70 -27.17
CA PRO A 4 -9.23 28.79 -26.06
C PRO A 4 -7.95 28.04 -25.71
N HIS A 5 -7.25 28.53 -24.68
CA HIS A 5 -6.24 27.80 -23.88
C HIS A 5 -5.38 26.84 -24.71
N ILE A 6 -4.34 27.34 -25.38
CA ILE A 6 -3.25 26.49 -25.87
C ILE A 6 -2.72 25.75 -24.63
N PRO A 7 -2.83 24.40 -24.57
CA PRO A 7 -2.37 23.66 -23.42
C PRO A 7 -0.91 23.99 -23.13
N GLY A 8 -0.58 24.16 -21.84
CA GLY A 8 0.81 24.26 -21.42
C GLY A 8 1.64 23.08 -21.96
N PRO A 9 2.96 23.25 -22.02
CA PRO A 9 3.86 22.32 -22.65
C PRO A 9 3.92 21.05 -21.77
N VAL A 10 3.75 19.87 -22.37
CA VAL A 10 3.49 18.62 -21.62
C VAL A 10 4.79 17.89 -21.26
N PRO A 11 5.00 17.51 -19.98
CA PRO A 11 6.15 16.70 -19.56
C PRO A 11 6.13 15.28 -20.13
N GLN A 12 7.27 14.60 -20.10
CA GLN A 12 7.38 13.22 -20.57
C GLN A 12 8.06 12.32 -19.52
N PRO A 13 7.29 11.58 -18.69
CA PRO A 13 7.85 10.62 -17.76
C PRO A 13 8.29 9.33 -18.49
N PRO A 14 9.54 8.87 -18.33
CA PRO A 14 9.94 7.51 -18.70
C PRO A 14 9.37 6.46 -17.72
N PRO A 15 9.46 5.16 -18.04
CA PRO A 15 9.18 4.09 -17.09
C PRO A 15 10.03 4.21 -15.82
N VAL A 16 9.46 3.83 -14.68
CA VAL A 16 10.15 3.87 -13.38
C VAL A 16 11.13 2.69 -13.29
N PRO A 17 12.42 2.94 -13.02
CA PRO A 17 13.39 1.87 -12.79
C PRO A 17 13.04 1.03 -11.55
N GLU A 18 13.27 -0.28 -11.59
CA GLU A 18 12.92 -1.17 -10.46
C GLU A 18 13.70 -0.83 -9.18
N GLU A 19 14.94 -0.35 -9.31
CA GLU A 19 15.79 0.08 -8.20
C GLU A 19 15.28 1.34 -7.47
N ASP A 20 14.43 2.12 -8.15
CA ASP A 20 13.82 3.34 -7.62
C ASP A 20 12.48 3.04 -6.90
N ILE A 21 12.04 1.78 -6.85
CA ILE A 21 10.77 1.35 -6.25
C ILE A 21 11.01 0.59 -4.95
N LYS A 22 10.25 0.94 -3.90
CA LYS A 22 10.25 0.25 -2.60
C LYS A 22 8.83 -0.17 -2.22
N SER A 23 8.64 -0.61 -0.97
CA SER A 23 7.35 -1.09 -0.48
C SER A 23 6.31 0.03 -0.32
N THR A 24 6.72 1.21 0.15
CA THR A 24 5.81 2.33 0.43
C THR A 24 6.25 3.63 -0.22
N GLU A 25 7.28 3.57 -1.06
CA GLU A 25 7.82 4.74 -1.75
C GLU A 25 8.35 4.39 -3.15
N ALA A 26 8.37 5.38 -4.02
CA ALA A 26 8.96 5.28 -5.35
C ALA A 26 9.54 6.62 -5.80
N LEU A 27 10.75 6.62 -6.34
CA LEU A 27 11.36 7.79 -6.97
C LEU A 27 10.95 7.85 -8.44
N VAL A 28 10.17 8.87 -8.82
CA VAL A 28 9.76 9.08 -10.21
C VAL A 28 10.51 10.26 -10.83
N LYS A 29 10.78 10.17 -12.13
CA LYS A 29 11.55 11.16 -12.91
C LYS A 29 10.76 11.53 -14.16
N TRP A 30 11.03 12.70 -14.73
CA TRP A 30 10.44 13.12 -16.02
C TRP A 30 11.36 14.03 -16.79
N ASN A 31 11.17 14.06 -18.11
CA ASN A 31 11.81 15.04 -18.97
C ASN A 31 10.98 16.33 -19.01
N PRO A 32 11.63 17.51 -19.06
CA PRO A 32 10.93 18.76 -19.22
C PRO A 32 10.20 18.79 -20.57
N PRO A 33 9.12 19.57 -20.68
CA PRO A 33 8.42 19.76 -21.94
C PRO A 33 9.34 20.30 -23.05
N PRO A 34 9.32 19.74 -24.27
CA PRO A 34 10.26 20.13 -25.34
C PRO A 34 10.05 21.56 -25.87
N ASN A 35 8.82 22.08 -25.78
CA ASN A 35 8.45 23.40 -26.32
C ASN A 35 7.81 24.26 -25.23
N ALA A 36 8.55 24.56 -24.17
CA ALA A 36 7.97 25.33 -23.08
C ALA A 36 7.65 26.78 -23.48
N ASN A 37 6.37 27.14 -23.48
CA ASN A 37 5.83 28.47 -23.79
C ASN A 37 5.91 29.45 -22.60
N GLY A 38 6.94 29.31 -21.74
CA GLY A 38 7.17 30.15 -20.57
C GLY A 38 8.08 29.47 -19.54
N VAL A 39 8.34 30.16 -18.42
CA VAL A 39 9.06 29.59 -17.27
C VAL A 39 8.12 28.64 -16.54
N ILE A 40 8.59 27.41 -16.30
CA ILE A 40 7.88 26.42 -15.49
C ILE A 40 8.08 26.79 -14.01
N LEU A 41 6.98 27.00 -13.30
CA LEU A 41 6.98 27.40 -11.90
C LEU A 41 7.00 26.17 -10.98
N GLU A 42 6.26 25.13 -11.34
CA GLU A 42 6.11 23.89 -10.57
C GLU A 42 5.72 22.71 -11.47
N TYR A 43 5.99 21.51 -10.98
CA TYR A 43 5.40 20.27 -11.48
C TYR A 43 4.51 19.66 -10.40
N LYS A 44 3.39 19.09 -10.82
CA LYS A 44 2.54 18.25 -9.98
C LYS A 44 2.63 16.81 -10.46
N VAL A 45 2.96 15.92 -9.54
CA VAL A 45 2.99 14.48 -9.76
C VAL A 45 1.80 13.88 -9.04
N ILE A 46 0.95 13.19 -9.79
CA ILE A 46 -0.26 12.56 -9.26
C ILE A 46 -0.14 11.06 -9.51
N ALA A 47 -0.16 10.27 -8.43
CA ALA A 47 -0.13 8.81 -8.49
C ALA A 47 -1.38 8.24 -7.81
N PHE A 48 -2.12 7.38 -8.49
CA PHE A 48 -3.34 6.75 -7.95
C PHE A 48 -3.24 5.23 -8.03
N PRO A 49 -3.77 4.52 -7.01
CA PRO A 49 -3.77 3.07 -7.01
C PRO A 49 -4.74 2.56 -8.07
N LEU A 50 -4.28 1.61 -8.86
CA LEU A 50 -5.11 0.91 -9.83
C LEU A 50 -5.98 -0.11 -9.10
N ARG A 51 -7.30 -0.05 -9.35
CA ARG A 51 -8.19 -1.12 -8.89
C ARG A 51 -7.85 -2.41 -9.61
N PRO A 52 -7.83 -3.57 -8.94
CA PRO A 52 -7.67 -4.86 -9.59
C PRO A 52 -8.89 -5.14 -10.49
N ASN A 53 -8.82 -4.72 -11.74
CA ASN A 53 -9.88 -4.98 -12.72
C ASN A 53 -9.65 -6.37 -13.34
N ASN A 54 -10.67 -7.22 -13.31
CA ASN A 54 -10.60 -8.64 -13.70
C ASN A 54 -10.52 -8.86 -15.23
N SER A 55 -10.17 -7.83 -16.02
CA SER A 55 -10.34 -7.85 -17.49
C SER A 55 -9.23 -7.22 -18.33
N SER A 56 -8.16 -6.67 -17.76
CA SER A 56 -7.04 -6.10 -18.54
C SER A 56 -5.66 -6.72 -18.26
N LEU A 57 -5.56 -7.63 -17.30
CA LEU A 57 -4.32 -8.35 -17.04
C LEU A 57 -4.29 -9.61 -17.92
N ASN A 58 -3.66 -9.51 -19.10
CA ASN A 58 -3.25 -10.66 -19.90
C ASN A 58 -2.03 -11.33 -19.22
N ILE A 59 -2.22 -11.68 -17.95
CA ILE A 59 -1.20 -12.20 -17.05
C ILE A 59 -1.45 -13.71 -16.92
N ASP A 60 -0.35 -14.44 -17.10
CA ASP A 60 -0.19 -15.87 -16.86
C ASP A 60 -1.10 -16.38 -15.73
N SER A 61 -1.88 -17.43 -16.04
CA SER A 61 -2.86 -18.06 -15.15
C SER A 61 -2.24 -18.59 -13.85
N SER A 62 -0.91 -18.74 -13.78
CA SER A 62 -0.17 -19.06 -12.56
C SER A 62 -0.12 -17.92 -11.53
N ARG A 63 -0.18 -16.64 -11.97
CA ARG A 63 -0.18 -15.45 -11.10
C ARG A 63 -1.59 -15.03 -10.64
N ARG A 64 -2.65 -15.56 -11.25
CA ARG A 64 -4.06 -15.35 -10.80
C ARG A 64 -4.33 -15.83 -9.38
N ARG A 65 -3.52 -16.74 -8.83
CA ARG A 65 -3.66 -17.20 -7.44
C ARG A 65 -3.02 -16.26 -6.41
N ARG A 66 -2.19 -15.30 -6.85
CA ARG A 66 -1.55 -14.26 -6.01
C ARG A 66 -2.28 -12.92 -6.18
N GLN A 67 -3.61 -12.99 -6.25
CA GLN A 67 -4.47 -11.85 -6.59
C GLN A 67 -4.22 -10.71 -5.58
N ALA A 68 -4.08 -9.48 -6.10
CA ALA A 68 -4.03 -8.24 -5.32
C ALA A 68 -5.08 -8.25 -4.19
N PRO A 69 -4.83 -7.55 -3.05
CA PRO A 69 -5.64 -7.69 -1.86
C PRO A 69 -7.13 -7.46 -2.17
N LEU A 70 -8.01 -8.26 -1.57
CA LEU A 70 -9.46 -8.12 -1.67
C LEU A 70 -9.80 -6.64 -1.40
N GLU A 71 -10.69 -6.01 -2.18
CA GLU A 71 -11.03 -4.57 -2.05
C GLU A 71 -11.29 -4.12 -0.59
N SER A 72 -11.83 -5.01 0.27
CA SER A 72 -12.00 -4.76 1.70
C SER A 72 -10.68 -4.62 2.48
N GLN A 73 -9.66 -5.39 2.14
CA GLN A 73 -8.34 -5.38 2.77
C GLN A 73 -7.51 -4.18 2.32
N VAL A 74 -7.58 -3.80 1.03
CA VAL A 74 -6.97 -2.54 0.54
C VAL A 74 -7.55 -1.36 1.30
N GLN A 75 -8.88 -1.30 1.47
CA GLN A 75 -9.52 -0.22 2.19
C GLN A 75 -9.18 -0.22 3.68
N ARG A 76 -9.08 -1.39 4.33
CA ARG A 76 -8.61 -1.49 5.72
C ARG A 76 -7.18 -0.98 5.87
N CYS A 77 -6.28 -1.35 4.95
CA CYS A 77 -4.90 -0.89 4.98
C CYS A 77 -4.79 0.62 4.74
N LEU A 78 -5.55 1.15 3.78
CA LEU A 78 -5.65 2.59 3.50
C LEU A 78 -6.15 3.37 4.72
N ASN A 79 -7.22 2.91 5.36
CA ASN A 79 -7.74 3.55 6.57
C ASN A 79 -6.74 3.51 7.72
N PHE A 80 -6.04 2.39 7.93
CA PHE A 80 -5.00 2.25 8.95
C PHE A 80 -3.87 3.25 8.74
N LEU A 81 -3.33 3.30 7.52
CA LEU A 81 -2.21 4.20 7.19
C LEU A 81 -2.58 5.67 7.33
N ILE A 82 -3.80 6.08 6.94
CA ILE A 82 -4.30 7.45 7.14
C ILE A 82 -4.37 7.83 8.62
N GLN A 83 -4.78 6.89 9.49
CA GLN A 83 -4.88 7.15 10.93
C GLN A 83 -3.50 7.28 11.61
N THR A 84 -2.49 6.59 11.09
CA THR A 84 -1.13 6.59 11.67
C THR A 84 -0.21 7.67 11.11
N ASP A 85 -0.58 8.30 9.99
CA ASP A 85 0.23 9.30 9.32
C ASP A 85 -0.07 10.71 9.87
N ASN A 86 0.91 11.30 10.56
CA ASN A 86 0.85 12.63 11.17
C ASN A 86 1.25 13.74 10.18
N GLY A 87 0.78 13.67 8.93
CA GLY A 87 0.80 14.82 8.02
C GLY A 87 1.37 14.64 6.62
N THR A 88 1.09 13.53 5.92
CA THR A 88 1.36 13.42 4.48
C THR A 88 0.08 13.43 3.62
N GLU A 89 0.16 14.01 2.43
CA GLU A 89 -0.95 14.30 1.48
C GLU A 89 -1.47 13.05 0.75
N ARG A 90 -1.82 11.98 1.48
CA ARG A 90 -2.52 10.82 0.90
C ARG A 90 -4.02 11.01 1.01
N ALA A 91 -4.71 11.00 -0.11
CA ALA A 91 -6.18 11.09 -0.14
C ALA A 91 -6.84 9.77 0.32
N GLU A 92 -8.10 9.84 0.74
CA GLU A 92 -8.90 8.69 1.21
C GLU A 92 -9.05 7.55 0.20
N ASN A 93 -8.78 7.81 -1.08
CA ASN A 93 -8.77 6.83 -2.17
C ASN A 93 -7.36 6.24 -2.45
N GLY A 94 -6.37 6.60 -1.64
CA GLY A 94 -4.98 6.18 -1.78
C GLY A 94 -4.16 6.93 -2.82
N THR A 95 -4.73 7.97 -3.45
CA THR A 95 -3.98 8.88 -4.33
C THR A 95 -2.95 9.66 -3.54
N VAL A 96 -1.74 9.77 -4.09
CA VAL A 96 -0.65 10.58 -3.58
C VAL A 96 -0.39 11.71 -4.58
N LEU A 97 -0.29 12.94 -4.07
CA LEU A 97 0.05 14.13 -4.84
C LEU A 97 1.35 14.71 -4.28
N VAL A 98 2.27 15.06 -5.16
CA VAL A 98 3.51 15.76 -4.79
C VAL A 98 3.70 16.95 -5.73
N THR A 99 3.91 18.13 -5.15
CA THR A 99 4.25 19.35 -5.90
C THR A 99 5.73 19.67 -5.69
N VAL A 100 6.47 19.86 -6.77
CA VAL A 100 7.89 20.25 -6.73
C VAL A 100 8.15 21.52 -7.54
N PRO A 101 9.21 22.29 -7.23
CA PRO A 101 9.59 23.45 -8.02
C PRO A 101 9.86 23.09 -9.49
N GLY A 102 9.62 24.04 -10.40
CA GLY A 102 9.78 23.83 -11.85
C GLY A 102 11.22 23.60 -12.31
N THR A 103 12.20 23.79 -11.43
CA THR A 103 13.61 23.43 -11.63
C THR A 103 13.92 21.96 -11.32
N THR A 104 12.97 21.24 -10.72
CA THR A 104 13.10 19.84 -10.31
C THR A 104 12.46 18.92 -11.35
N LEU A 105 13.11 17.79 -11.64
CA LEU A 105 12.67 16.81 -12.63
C LEU A 105 12.46 15.40 -12.06
N GLN A 106 12.32 15.34 -10.73
CA GLN A 106 12.09 14.11 -9.99
C GLN A 106 11.30 14.38 -8.71
N ALA A 107 10.56 13.39 -8.23
CA ALA A 107 9.83 13.44 -6.98
C ALA A 107 9.85 12.09 -6.30
N GLU A 108 9.97 12.09 -4.98
CA GLU A 108 9.78 10.90 -4.16
C GLU A 108 8.30 10.82 -3.78
N LEU A 109 7.63 9.78 -4.24
CA LEU A 109 6.27 9.43 -3.82
C LEU A 109 6.38 8.61 -2.55
N THR A 110 5.83 9.06 -1.43
CA THR A 110 5.83 8.36 -0.14
C THR A 110 4.42 7.97 0.27
N ASN A 111 4.29 7.11 1.28
CA ASN A 111 3.02 6.61 1.80
C ASN A 111 2.15 5.88 0.75
N LEU A 112 2.80 5.24 -0.22
CA LEU A 112 2.14 4.35 -1.16
C LEU A 112 1.66 3.09 -0.43
N LEU A 113 0.60 2.48 -0.95
CA LEU A 113 0.21 1.14 -0.52
C LEU A 113 1.31 0.14 -0.91
N PRO A 114 1.74 -0.73 0.02
CA PRO A 114 2.57 -1.87 -0.33
C PRO A 114 1.80 -2.88 -1.16
N PHE A 115 2.55 -3.68 -1.93
CA PHE A 115 2.01 -4.71 -2.82
C PHE A 115 0.84 -4.22 -3.70
N SER A 116 0.97 -3.02 -4.27
CA SER A 116 -0.09 -2.35 -5.00
C SER A 116 0.41 -1.76 -6.32
N PHE A 117 -0.45 -1.79 -7.34
CA PHE A 117 -0.17 -1.18 -8.63
C PHE A 117 -0.60 0.28 -8.62
N TYR A 118 0.29 1.15 -9.09
CA TYR A 118 0.04 2.57 -9.24
C TYR A 118 0.15 2.99 -10.70
N GLU A 119 -0.68 3.95 -11.08
CA GLU A 119 -0.53 4.73 -12.30
C GLU A 119 -0.24 6.18 -11.89
N PHE A 120 0.73 6.82 -12.55
CA PHE A 120 1.04 8.23 -12.30
C PHE A 120 1.22 9.02 -13.59
N TYR A 121 0.98 10.33 -13.48
CA TYR A 121 1.24 11.32 -14.52
C TYR A 121 1.81 12.60 -13.92
N VAL A 122 2.37 13.46 -14.78
CA VAL A 122 2.97 14.74 -14.40
C VAL A 122 2.31 15.88 -15.17
N GLU A 123 2.01 16.96 -14.46
CA GLU A 123 1.55 18.23 -15.01
C GLU A 123 2.59 19.33 -14.75
N ALA A 124 2.71 20.28 -15.67
CA ALA A 124 3.58 21.45 -15.52
C ALA A 124 2.74 22.72 -15.42
N SER A 125 3.04 23.61 -14.47
CA SER A 125 2.38 24.91 -14.35
C SER A 125 3.31 26.05 -14.74
N THR A 126 2.79 26.98 -15.52
CA THR A 126 3.42 28.27 -15.86
C THR A 126 2.53 29.41 -15.36
N GLN A 127 2.98 30.65 -15.49
CA GLN A 127 2.14 31.82 -15.17
C GLN A 127 0.87 31.91 -16.04
N VAL A 128 0.86 31.29 -17.23
CA VAL A 128 -0.27 31.29 -18.16
C VAL A 128 -1.31 30.24 -17.78
N GLY A 129 -0.87 29.12 -17.19
CA GLY A 129 -1.73 28.01 -16.82
C GLY A 129 -0.97 26.69 -16.67
N THR A 130 -1.73 25.63 -16.41
CA THR A 130 -1.23 24.26 -16.24
C THR A 130 -1.37 23.47 -17.55
N SER A 131 -0.42 22.60 -17.85
CA SER A 131 -0.49 21.67 -18.98
C SER A 131 -1.63 20.68 -18.81
N ILE A 132 -2.00 20.01 -19.90
CA ILE A 132 -2.71 18.73 -19.75
C ILE A 132 -1.80 17.70 -19.05
N PRO A 133 -2.38 16.63 -18.46
CA PRO A 133 -1.61 15.49 -17.96
C PRO A 133 -0.67 14.91 -19.02
N SER A 134 0.52 14.46 -18.60
CA SER A 134 1.40 13.65 -19.43
C SER A 134 0.76 12.29 -19.77
N SER A 135 1.39 11.54 -20.67
CA SER A 135 1.16 10.10 -20.73
C SER A 135 1.44 9.48 -19.36
N SER A 136 0.58 8.57 -18.91
CA SER A 136 0.78 7.89 -17.65
C SER A 136 1.88 6.83 -17.73
N GLN A 137 2.48 6.53 -16.59
CA GLN A 137 3.37 5.40 -16.38
C GLN A 137 2.85 4.57 -15.20
N THR A 138 3.12 3.26 -15.24
CA THR A 138 2.70 2.34 -14.18
C THR A 138 3.89 1.71 -13.48
N PHE A 139 3.72 1.41 -12.20
CA PHE A 139 4.70 0.68 -11.41
C PHE A 139 3.97 -0.11 -10.29
N ALA A 140 4.67 -1.07 -9.69
CA ALA A 140 4.14 -1.88 -8.61
C ALA A 140 5.06 -1.78 -7.40
N THR A 141 4.52 -1.39 -6.25
CA THR A 141 5.28 -1.34 -5.00
C THR A 141 5.65 -2.75 -4.53
N LEU A 142 6.77 -2.83 -3.83
CA LEU A 142 7.26 -4.10 -3.27
C LEU A 142 6.39 -4.57 -2.10
N ASN A 143 6.54 -5.83 -1.74
CA ASN A 143 5.94 -6.39 -0.52
C ASN A 143 6.67 -5.83 0.71
N ASP A 144 5.96 -5.72 1.81
CA ASP A 144 6.51 -5.31 3.11
C ASP A 144 6.16 -6.34 4.19
N ALA A 145 6.74 -6.21 5.38
CA ALA A 145 6.31 -6.96 6.54
C ALA A 145 4.84 -6.63 6.88
N PRO A 146 4.01 -7.60 7.31
CA PRO A 146 2.66 -7.31 7.78
C PRO A 146 2.66 -6.31 8.95
N SER A 147 1.63 -5.46 9.01
CA SER A 147 1.32 -4.64 10.19
C SER A 147 0.95 -5.48 11.41
N ASN A 148 0.81 -4.83 12.57
CA ASN A 148 0.37 -5.50 13.79
C ASN A 148 -1.06 -6.04 13.66
N VAL A 149 -1.36 -7.10 14.41
CA VAL A 149 -2.74 -7.58 14.60
C VAL A 149 -3.57 -6.52 15.34
N GLU A 150 -4.89 -6.55 15.13
CA GLU A 150 -5.83 -5.65 15.82
C GLU A 150 -6.59 -6.39 16.93
N ASN A 151 -6.95 -5.68 18.01
CA ASN A 151 -7.73 -6.18 19.15
C ASN A 151 -7.28 -7.55 19.70
N LEU A 152 -5.99 -7.71 19.98
CA LEU A 152 -5.50 -8.89 20.70
C LEU A 152 -6.05 -8.89 22.14
N VAL A 153 -6.90 -9.87 22.46
CA VAL A 153 -7.52 -10.06 23.77
C VAL A 153 -7.28 -11.49 24.23
N GLY A 154 -6.90 -11.65 25.50
CA GLY A 154 -6.79 -12.95 26.16
C GLY A 154 -7.78 -13.10 27.32
N SER A 155 -8.36 -14.28 27.47
CA SER A 155 -9.20 -14.65 28.61
C SER A 155 -8.89 -16.07 29.10
N THR A 156 -8.99 -16.30 30.40
CA THR A 156 -8.82 -17.63 30.99
C THR A 156 -10.07 -18.47 30.78
N LEU A 157 -9.91 -19.67 30.22
CA LEU A 157 -10.99 -20.65 30.14
C LEU A 157 -11.02 -21.53 31.38
N ASP A 158 -9.86 -22.02 31.81
CA ASP A 158 -9.67 -22.84 33.01
C ASP A 158 -8.24 -22.67 33.58
N SER A 159 -7.89 -23.41 34.64
CA SER A 159 -6.63 -23.29 35.37
C SER A 159 -5.37 -23.61 34.55
N GLY A 160 -5.51 -24.15 33.33
CA GLY A 160 -4.40 -24.45 32.43
C GLY A 160 -4.62 -23.96 31.01
N THR A 161 -5.65 -23.15 30.76
CA THR A 161 -6.05 -22.78 29.41
C THR A 161 -6.39 -21.30 29.28
N ILE A 162 -5.75 -20.64 28.31
CA ILE A 162 -6.06 -19.27 27.89
C ILE A 162 -6.61 -19.30 26.47
N ILE A 163 -7.68 -18.55 26.22
CA ILE A 163 -8.20 -18.26 24.89
C ILE A 163 -7.69 -16.89 24.48
N LEU A 164 -7.07 -16.82 23.32
CA LEU A 164 -6.65 -15.60 22.63
C LEU A 164 -7.59 -15.33 21.47
N SER A 165 -7.87 -14.05 21.23
CA SER A 165 -8.59 -13.61 20.05
C SER A 165 -7.98 -12.33 19.48
N TRP A 166 -7.93 -12.21 18.15
CA TRP A 166 -7.37 -11.05 17.45
C TRP A 166 -7.97 -10.93 16.05
N PHE A 167 -7.87 -9.76 15.42
CA PHE A 167 -8.18 -9.59 14.00
C PHE A 167 -6.89 -9.62 13.17
N SER A 168 -7.03 -10.08 11.92
CA SER A 168 -5.96 -10.05 10.92
C SER A 168 -5.43 -8.61 10.71
N PRO A 169 -4.11 -8.44 10.47
CA PRO A 169 -3.51 -7.12 10.25
C PRO A 169 -4.23 -6.31 9.16
N PRO A 170 -4.45 -5.00 9.37
CA PRO A 170 -5.13 -4.16 8.38
C PRO A 170 -4.30 -4.01 7.10
N CYS A 171 -2.98 -3.96 7.22
CA CYS A 171 -2.02 -4.02 6.12
C CYS A 171 -1.24 -5.33 6.21
N PRO A 172 -1.65 -6.43 5.55
CA PRO A 172 -0.92 -7.69 5.61
C PRO A 172 0.31 -7.70 4.69
N ASN A 173 0.34 -6.81 3.69
CA ASN A 173 1.43 -6.57 2.75
C ASN A 173 1.87 -7.78 1.88
N ASP A 174 1.21 -8.94 2.05
CA ASP A 174 1.10 -10.10 1.16
C ASP A 174 0.05 -11.08 1.75
N LEU A 175 -0.02 -12.32 1.26
CA LEU A 175 -0.75 -13.43 1.87
C LEU A 175 -0.22 -13.74 3.28
N ILE A 176 -1.08 -13.67 4.30
CA ILE A 176 -0.74 -14.13 5.66
C ILE A 176 -0.60 -15.65 5.66
N LEU A 177 0.60 -16.14 5.99
CA LEU A 177 0.93 -17.58 5.99
C LEU A 177 0.70 -18.25 7.36
N GLY A 178 0.64 -17.48 8.44
CA GLY A 178 0.47 -17.99 9.81
C GLY A 178 0.66 -16.91 10.87
N TYR A 179 0.52 -17.31 12.13
CA TYR A 179 0.76 -16.44 13.30
C TYR A 179 1.71 -17.12 14.28
N ASP A 180 2.64 -16.33 14.82
CA ASP A 180 3.49 -16.74 15.92
C ASP A 180 2.98 -16.13 17.23
N ILE A 181 2.68 -16.99 18.21
CA ILE A 181 2.24 -16.58 19.54
C ILE A 181 3.39 -16.80 20.53
N TYR A 182 3.74 -15.73 21.24
CA TYR A 182 4.72 -15.74 22.31
C TYR A 182 4.02 -15.50 23.65
N TYR A 183 4.32 -16.32 24.65
CA TYR A 183 3.76 -16.20 25.99
C TYR A 183 4.79 -16.57 27.06
N ILE A 184 4.61 -16.06 28.28
CA ILE A 184 5.48 -16.32 29.43
C ILE A 184 4.62 -16.97 30.51
N VAL A 185 5.16 -17.98 31.20
CA VAL A 185 4.55 -18.59 32.39
C VAL A 185 5.39 -18.17 33.58
N ASP A 186 4.76 -17.60 34.61
CA ASP A 186 5.43 -16.88 35.71
C ASP A 186 6.47 -17.71 36.48
N GLU A 187 6.43 -19.04 36.41
CA GLU A 187 7.31 -19.93 37.18
C GLU A 187 8.76 -20.00 36.67
N ASP A 188 9.01 -19.83 35.38
CA ASP A 188 10.35 -19.90 34.77
C ASP A 188 10.79 -18.62 34.07
N GLY A 189 9.88 -17.63 33.92
CA GLY A 189 10.10 -16.39 33.17
C GLY A 189 10.52 -16.61 31.72
N SER A 190 10.44 -17.84 31.22
CA SER A 190 10.96 -18.25 29.93
C SER A 190 9.89 -18.07 28.87
N GLN A 191 10.23 -17.33 27.82
CA GLN A 191 9.34 -17.13 26.70
C GLN A 191 9.13 -18.45 25.96
N LYS A 192 7.86 -18.86 25.84
CA LYS A 192 7.41 -20.00 25.05
C LYS A 192 6.82 -19.49 23.73
N ARG A 193 6.97 -20.27 22.66
CA ARG A 193 6.47 -19.96 21.31
C ARG A 193 5.52 -21.06 20.84
N LYS A 194 4.41 -20.67 20.22
CA LYS A 194 3.51 -21.54 19.47
C LYS A 194 3.29 -20.96 18.08
N GLU A 195 3.58 -21.78 17.07
CA GLU A 195 3.37 -21.45 15.66
C GLU A 195 2.01 -21.96 15.21
N ILE A 196 1.25 -21.10 14.52
CA ILE A 196 -0.05 -21.42 13.94
C ILE A 196 0.10 -21.35 12.43
N ASP A 197 0.15 -22.53 11.79
CA ASP A 197 0.16 -22.63 10.33
C ASP A 197 -1.26 -22.49 9.75
N SER A 198 -1.41 -21.62 8.76
CA SER A 198 -2.66 -21.44 8.00
C SER A 198 -3.14 -22.74 7.33
N SER A 199 -2.24 -23.68 7.02
CA SER A 199 -2.58 -24.97 6.38
C SER A 199 -3.34 -25.95 7.28
N GLN A 200 -3.27 -25.78 8.60
CA GLN A 200 -3.88 -26.67 9.61
C GLN A 200 -5.34 -26.35 9.90
N TYR A 201 -5.85 -25.23 9.37
CA TYR A 201 -7.21 -24.76 9.57
C TYR A 201 -7.91 -24.69 8.22
N SER A 202 -9.22 -25.00 8.19
CA SER A 202 -10.01 -24.83 6.96
C SER A 202 -9.81 -23.41 6.45
N ASN A 203 -9.50 -23.28 5.16
CA ASN A 203 -9.12 -22.03 4.50
C ASN A 203 -9.94 -20.81 4.98
N GLU A 204 -11.22 -20.95 5.29
CA GLU A 204 -12.08 -19.83 5.72
C GLU A 204 -11.81 -19.29 7.14
N THR A 205 -11.15 -20.03 8.05
CA THR A 205 -11.06 -19.66 9.48
C THR A 205 -9.81 -18.86 9.82
N LEU A 206 -8.72 -18.96 9.03
CA LEU A 206 -7.48 -18.18 9.19
C LEU A 206 -7.24 -17.17 8.05
N LEU A 207 -7.92 -17.34 6.90
CA LEU A 207 -7.90 -16.38 5.78
C LEU A 207 -8.85 -15.20 5.97
N ALA A 208 -9.40 -14.99 7.16
CA ALA A 208 -10.38 -13.95 7.41
C ALA A 208 -9.73 -12.56 7.27
N THR A 209 -9.68 -12.07 6.04
CA THR A 209 -9.41 -10.68 5.64
C THR A 209 -10.42 -9.70 6.28
N SER A 210 -11.41 -10.21 7.02
CA SER A 210 -12.48 -9.48 7.69
C SER A 210 -12.94 -10.06 9.05
N GLY A 211 -12.26 -11.04 9.66
CA GLY A 211 -12.80 -11.77 10.83
C GLY A 211 -11.88 -11.84 12.06
N GLN A 212 -12.49 -12.07 13.23
CA GLN A 212 -11.81 -12.34 14.49
C GLN A 212 -11.33 -13.80 14.51
N LEU A 213 -10.03 -13.99 14.71
CA LEU A 213 -9.36 -15.26 14.93
C LEU A 213 -9.41 -15.59 16.42
N VAL A 214 -9.52 -16.88 16.75
CA VAL A 214 -9.56 -17.39 18.12
C VAL A 214 -8.65 -18.61 18.24
N TYR A 215 -7.81 -18.65 19.27
CA TYR A 215 -6.88 -19.74 19.53
C TYR A 215 -6.79 -20.06 21.02
N SER A 216 -6.71 -21.34 21.40
CA SER A 216 -6.54 -21.76 22.80
C SER A 216 -5.12 -22.29 23.05
N ILE A 217 -4.47 -21.74 24.07
CA ILE A 217 -3.23 -22.29 24.64
C ILE A 217 -3.63 -23.14 25.83
N THR A 218 -3.35 -24.44 25.78
CA THR A 218 -3.64 -25.41 26.85
C THR A 218 -2.35 -25.90 27.52
N GLY A 219 -2.49 -26.50 28.71
CA GLY A 219 -1.36 -27.09 29.44
C GLY A 219 -0.44 -26.04 30.09
N LEU A 220 -1.01 -24.93 30.55
CA LEU A 220 -0.32 -23.83 31.24
C LEU A 220 -0.08 -24.09 32.74
N THR A 221 -0.06 -25.35 33.17
CA THR A 221 0.14 -25.77 34.56
C THR A 221 1.60 -25.94 34.93
#